data_AF-A0A0W0GCH8-F1
#
_entry.id   AF-A0A0W0GCH8-F1
#
_cell.length_a   1.000
_cell.length_b   1.000
_cell.length_c   1.000
_cell.angle_alpha   90.00
_cell.angle_beta   90.00
_cell.angle_gamma   90.00
#
_symmetry.space_group_name_H-M   'P 1'
#
loop_
_entity.id
_entity.type
_entity.pdbx_description
1 polymer ?
#
loop_
_entity_poly.entity_id
_entity_poly.type
_entity_poly.pdbx_seq_one_letter_code
_entity_poly.pdbx_strand_id
1 'polypeptide(L)'
;MVLTSIPLPVLPSPSSWYPGHMMKFTRILPSLLTRTDVVLELRDSRLPLTSINRTLEGSLRKWRIERGYDPNDPTRRIHNAMACERIVVLNKRDLVPEWGMDPFRNAMAKKFPDQQFIFASWHKPRDIRDLSRRLVNIAQKYPLATELNVLVIGMPNVGKSTLLNALRNMGIKGRTPKAFQTSSQPGLTQALSTRLKLSVDPLVYAFDSPGVMLPFLGQGQKGAERGVKLALIAGIKEGLYDMEALAGYLLYRLNVLNPISPAYLELLPEGTPPTTDLETFLGALAGRMGMVKRGAEPDILRAASYFVRWWREEGGLLAASSALQLSGKNIRSLEGSVTQGWGFDFQWEVSPQESGDWTQEHVQRKMEECIEDYILESEREDRDESNISATQRKKQLSIEEKAKRKLKHLRR
;
A
#
# COMPACT_ATOMS: atom_id res chain seq x y z
N MET A 1 -16.78 17.48 -22.98
CA MET A 1 -17.97 16.65 -22.70
C MET A 1 -17.80 16.03 -21.34
N VAL A 2 -18.88 15.88 -20.57
CA VAL A 2 -18.85 15.23 -19.24
C VAL A 2 -19.34 13.79 -19.39
N LEU A 3 -18.65 12.83 -18.75
CA LEU A 3 -19.14 11.46 -18.66
C LEU A 3 -20.31 11.38 -17.67
N THR A 4 -21.48 10.96 -18.14
CA THR A 4 -22.71 10.87 -17.33
C THR A 4 -22.95 9.48 -16.73
N SER A 5 -22.37 8.43 -17.32
CA SER A 5 -22.44 7.05 -16.84
C SER A 5 -21.06 6.42 -16.91
N ILE A 6 -20.58 5.88 -15.78
CA ILE A 6 -19.26 5.26 -15.67
C ILE A 6 -19.46 3.88 -15.03
N PRO A 7 -19.77 2.85 -15.82
CA PRO A 7 -20.02 1.51 -15.29
C PRO A 7 -18.73 0.87 -14.79
N LEU A 8 -18.81 0.17 -13.65
CA LEU A 8 -17.70 -0.63 -13.15
C LEU A 8 -17.45 -1.80 -14.11
N PRO A 9 -16.22 -1.99 -14.63
CA PRO A 9 -15.90 -3.11 -15.49
C PRO A 9 -15.96 -4.44 -14.72
N VAL A 10 -16.14 -5.54 -15.45
CA VAL A 10 -16.05 -6.88 -14.87
C VAL A 10 -14.64 -7.09 -14.32
N LEU A 11 -14.55 -7.31 -13.02
CA LEU A 11 -13.27 -7.47 -12.35
C LEU A 11 -12.79 -8.92 -12.47
N PRO A 12 -11.50 -9.15 -12.77
CA PRO A 12 -10.93 -10.49 -12.74
C PRO A 12 -11.02 -11.07 -11.33
N SER A 13 -11.24 -12.38 -11.25
CA SER A 13 -11.31 -13.07 -9.95
C SER A 13 -10.03 -12.85 -9.14
N PRO A 14 -10.13 -12.71 -7.80
CA PRO A 14 -8.96 -12.49 -6.97
C PRO A 14 -8.02 -13.69 -7.04
N SER A 15 -6.87 -13.52 -7.66
CA SER A 15 -5.85 -14.56 -7.72
C SER A 15 -5.07 -14.58 -6.40
N SER A 16 -5.09 -15.74 -5.72
CA SER A 16 -4.30 -15.92 -4.49
C SER A 16 -2.83 -16.02 -4.85
N TRP A 17 -2.03 -15.03 -4.42
CA TRP A 17 -0.59 -15.03 -4.57
C TRP A 17 0.10 -14.99 -3.21
N TYR A 18 0.31 -16.18 -2.64
CA TYR A 18 1.02 -16.34 -1.37
C TYR A 18 2.09 -17.46 -1.47
N PRO A 19 3.23 -17.17 -2.12
CA PRO A 19 4.32 -18.14 -2.27
C PRO A 19 4.84 -18.68 -0.94
N GLY A 20 5.43 -19.89 -0.98
CA GLY A 20 5.92 -20.60 0.23
C GLY A 20 6.95 -19.82 1.06
N HIS A 21 7.75 -18.94 0.44
CA HIS A 21 8.69 -18.10 1.17
C HIS A 21 8.00 -17.06 2.07
N MET A 22 6.83 -16.53 1.67
CA MET A 22 6.03 -15.63 2.51
C MET A 22 5.46 -16.37 3.71
N MET A 23 4.94 -17.59 3.48
CA MET A 23 4.48 -18.46 4.56
C MET A 23 5.61 -18.79 5.55
N LYS A 24 6.81 -19.08 5.06
CA LYS A 24 7.99 -19.32 5.88
C LYS A 24 8.33 -18.09 6.71
N PHE A 25 8.32 -16.90 6.10
CA PHE A 25 8.58 -15.64 6.81
C PHE A 25 7.56 -15.40 7.94
N THR A 26 6.27 -15.53 7.68
CA THR A 26 5.22 -15.34 8.70
C THR A 26 5.38 -16.30 9.88
N ARG A 27 5.88 -17.53 9.65
CA ARG A 27 6.17 -18.49 10.73
C ARG A 27 7.37 -18.10 11.58
N ILE A 28 8.42 -17.52 10.99
CA ILE A 28 9.64 -17.13 11.72
C ILE A 28 9.54 -15.73 12.35
N LEU A 29 8.58 -14.90 11.90
CA LEU A 29 8.43 -13.52 12.36
C LEU A 29 8.40 -13.36 13.89
N PRO A 30 7.64 -14.16 14.67
CA PRO A 30 7.67 -14.04 16.13
C PRO A 30 9.07 -14.21 16.72
N SER A 31 9.87 -15.14 16.18
CA SER A 31 11.26 -15.34 16.63
C SER A 31 12.15 -14.14 16.26
N LEU A 32 11.95 -13.51 15.11
CA LEU A 32 12.70 -12.31 14.71
C LEU A 32 12.37 -11.11 15.60
N LEU A 33 11.09 -10.95 15.96
CA LEU A 33 10.62 -9.86 16.81
C LEU A 33 11.27 -9.90 18.21
N THR A 34 11.61 -11.07 18.74
CA THR A 34 12.32 -11.17 20.03
C THR A 34 13.64 -10.39 20.07
N ARG A 35 14.32 -10.25 18.91
CA ARG A 35 15.59 -9.54 18.75
C ARG A 35 15.42 -8.18 18.04
N THR A 36 14.19 -7.74 17.84
CA THR A 36 13.87 -6.51 17.14
C THR A 36 13.53 -5.41 18.14
N ASP A 37 14.15 -4.26 17.94
CA ASP A 37 13.95 -3.06 18.75
C ASP A 37 13.05 -2.04 18.04
N VAL A 38 13.15 -1.97 16.70
CA VAL A 38 12.29 -1.14 15.86
C VAL A 38 11.72 -1.95 14.71
N VAL A 39 10.41 -1.90 14.53
CA VAL A 39 9.74 -2.40 13.32
C VAL A 39 9.48 -1.22 12.39
N LEU A 40 10.10 -1.24 11.21
CA LEU A 40 9.75 -0.34 10.11
C LEU A 40 8.77 -1.05 9.18
N GLU A 41 7.50 -0.68 9.27
CA GLU A 41 6.46 -1.20 8.41
C GLU A 41 6.29 -0.31 7.18
N LEU A 42 6.66 -0.82 6.01
CA LEU A 42 6.52 -0.08 4.76
C LEU A 42 5.19 -0.36 4.08
N ARG A 43 4.54 0.72 3.69
CA ARG A 43 3.29 0.76 2.93
C ARG A 43 3.49 1.61 1.67
N ASP A 44 2.67 1.39 0.64
CA ASP A 44 2.69 2.22 -0.57
C ASP A 44 1.73 3.39 -0.37
N SER A 45 2.21 4.63 -0.50
CA SER A 45 1.41 5.83 -0.26
C SER A 45 0.17 5.95 -1.17
N ARG A 46 0.12 5.24 -2.31
CA ARG A 46 -1.04 5.25 -3.23
C ARG A 46 -2.16 4.31 -2.78
N LEU A 47 -1.86 3.37 -1.89
CA LEU A 47 -2.79 2.41 -1.29
C LEU A 47 -2.58 2.29 0.22
N PRO A 48 -2.70 3.38 0.99
CA PRO A 48 -2.28 3.40 2.39
C PRO A 48 -3.16 2.53 3.32
N LEU A 49 -4.41 2.23 2.94
CA LEU A 49 -5.33 1.37 3.69
C LEU A 49 -5.28 -0.07 3.18
N THR A 50 -5.39 -0.27 1.87
CA THR A 50 -5.35 -1.60 1.25
C THR A 50 -3.99 -2.29 1.47
N SER A 51 -2.91 -1.54 1.67
CA SER A 51 -1.59 -2.09 1.99
C SER A 51 -1.40 -2.54 3.44
N ILE A 52 -2.39 -2.36 4.30
CA ILE A 52 -2.35 -2.83 5.70
C ILE A 52 -2.33 -4.36 5.70
N ASN A 53 -1.22 -4.94 6.15
CA ASN A 53 -1.13 -6.39 6.30
C ASN A 53 -1.59 -6.83 7.69
N ARG A 54 -2.91 -7.04 7.81
CA ARG A 54 -3.57 -7.51 9.05
C ARG A 54 -2.99 -8.81 9.61
N THR A 55 -2.38 -9.66 8.79
CA THR A 55 -1.83 -10.94 9.25
C THR A 55 -0.63 -10.80 10.18
N LEU A 56 0.02 -9.63 10.19
CA LEU A 56 1.19 -9.37 11.03
C LEU A 56 0.81 -8.78 12.40
N GLU A 57 -0.39 -8.18 12.51
CA GLU A 57 -0.84 -7.43 13.70
C GLU A 57 -0.77 -8.25 14.98
N GLY A 58 -1.21 -9.52 14.94
CA GLY A 58 -1.17 -10.39 16.12
C GLY A 58 0.26 -10.59 16.66
N SER A 59 1.24 -10.76 15.76
CA SER A 59 2.66 -10.92 16.15
C SER A 59 3.25 -9.61 16.66
N LEU A 60 2.91 -8.47 16.03
CA LEU A 60 3.37 -7.15 16.43
C LEU A 60 2.79 -6.72 17.78
N ARG A 61 1.50 -6.96 18.02
CA ARG A 61 0.85 -6.69 19.32
C ARG A 61 1.49 -7.52 20.42
N LYS A 62 1.69 -8.82 20.19
CA LYS A 62 2.36 -9.72 21.15
C LYS A 62 3.77 -9.21 21.47
N TRP A 63 4.56 -8.87 20.45
CA TRP A 63 5.90 -8.31 20.63
C TRP A 63 5.91 -7.03 21.48
N ARG A 64 4.98 -6.10 21.27
CA ARG A 64 4.86 -4.88 22.09
C ARG A 64 4.53 -5.20 23.54
N ILE A 65 3.57 -6.09 23.79
CA ILE A 65 3.19 -6.50 25.15
C ILE A 65 4.38 -7.13 25.87
N GLU A 66 5.10 -8.06 25.21
CA GLU A 66 6.32 -8.68 25.74
C GLU A 66 7.44 -7.67 26.01
N ARG A 67 7.44 -6.52 25.32
CA ARG A 67 8.36 -5.39 25.51
C ARG A 67 7.82 -4.30 26.44
N GLY A 68 6.78 -4.60 27.21
CA GLY A 68 6.29 -3.77 28.32
C GLY A 68 5.19 -2.77 27.96
N TYR A 69 4.54 -2.88 26.81
CA TYR A 69 3.31 -2.12 26.53
C TYR A 69 2.10 -2.72 27.25
N ASP A 70 1.17 -1.85 27.67
CA ASP A 70 -0.06 -2.27 28.34
C ASP A 70 -0.98 -3.00 27.34
N PRO A 71 -1.52 -4.19 27.67
CA PRO A 71 -2.41 -4.94 26.78
C PRO A 71 -3.77 -4.25 26.53
N ASN A 72 -4.18 -3.36 27.43
CA ASN A 72 -5.45 -2.63 27.40
C ASN A 72 -5.28 -1.20 26.87
N ASP A 73 -4.09 -0.60 26.99
CA ASP A 73 -3.75 0.70 26.43
C ASP A 73 -2.44 0.65 25.61
N PRO A 74 -2.53 0.52 24.28
CA PRO A 74 -1.35 0.36 23.43
C PRO A 74 -0.44 1.60 23.39
N THR A 75 -0.90 2.75 23.90
CA THR A 75 -0.10 3.99 24.00
C THR A 75 0.75 4.00 25.26
N ARG A 76 0.34 3.26 26.30
CA ARG A 76 1.02 3.23 27.58
C ARG A 76 2.08 2.14 27.62
N ARG A 77 3.25 2.51 28.12
CA ARG A 77 4.36 1.60 28.34
C ARG A 77 4.65 1.48 29.84
N ILE A 78 4.44 0.28 30.38
CA ILE A 78 4.64 -0.07 31.79
C ILE A 78 6.15 -0.20 32.11
N HIS A 79 6.91 -0.81 31.19
CA HIS A 79 8.35 -1.00 31.34
C HIS A 79 9.10 -0.51 30.09
N ASN A 80 10.10 0.34 30.29
CA ASN A 80 10.86 0.97 29.21
C ASN A 80 12.35 0.55 29.18
N ALA A 81 12.64 -0.71 29.50
CA ALA A 81 14.02 -1.20 29.62
C ALA A 81 14.75 -1.35 28.27
N MET A 82 14.01 -1.62 27.19
CA MET A 82 14.55 -1.83 25.84
C MET A 82 13.80 -0.97 24.84
N ALA A 83 14.37 -0.66 23.67
CA ALA A 83 13.59 0.01 22.64
C ALA A 83 12.52 -0.95 22.07
N CYS A 84 11.36 -0.40 21.71
CA CYS A 84 10.26 -1.10 21.09
C CYS A 84 9.40 -0.08 20.37
N GLU A 85 9.75 0.23 19.13
CA GLU A 85 9.07 1.26 18.34
C GLU A 85 8.51 0.67 17.04
N ARG A 86 7.25 0.97 16.73
CA ARG A 86 6.63 0.65 15.45
C ARG A 86 6.45 1.93 14.64
N ILE A 87 7.15 2.02 13.53
CA ILE A 87 7.08 3.16 12.61
C ILE A 87 6.52 2.67 11.28
N VAL A 88 5.39 3.23 10.89
CA VAL A 88 4.75 2.98 9.60
C VAL A 88 5.27 4.01 8.61
N VAL A 89 6.01 3.54 7.60
CA VAL A 89 6.59 4.35 6.53
C VAL A 89 5.73 4.24 5.29
N LEU A 90 5.01 5.31 4.96
CA LEU A 90 4.25 5.49 3.73
C LEU A 90 5.25 5.88 2.64
N ASN A 91 5.75 4.88 1.92
CA ASN A 91 6.79 5.03 0.92
C ASN A 91 6.21 5.42 -0.45
N LYS A 92 7.07 5.96 -1.32
CA LYS A 92 6.70 6.55 -2.62
C LYS A 92 5.83 7.81 -2.45
N ARG A 93 6.14 8.63 -1.43
CA ARG A 93 5.42 9.89 -1.19
C ARG A 93 5.46 10.86 -2.38
N ASP A 94 6.42 10.68 -3.29
CA ASP A 94 6.55 11.45 -4.52
C ASP A 94 5.46 11.15 -5.56
N LEU A 95 4.72 10.05 -5.39
CA LEU A 95 3.65 9.63 -6.30
C LEU A 95 2.24 9.99 -5.81
N VAL A 96 2.15 10.84 -4.79
CA VAL A 96 0.89 11.23 -4.15
C VAL A 96 0.92 12.72 -3.83
N PRO A 97 -0.24 13.40 -3.77
CA PRO A 97 -0.26 14.84 -3.60
C PRO A 97 0.04 15.25 -2.16
N GLU A 98 0.70 16.40 -1.99
CA GLU A 98 1.10 16.89 -0.66
C GLU A 98 -0.09 17.29 0.22
N TRP A 99 -1.18 17.77 -0.39
CA TRP A 99 -2.39 18.20 0.34
C TRP A 99 -3.00 17.09 1.20
N GLY A 100 -2.84 15.83 0.80
CA GLY A 100 -3.42 14.70 1.53
C GLY A 100 -2.55 14.19 2.69
N MET A 101 -1.23 14.37 2.61
CA MET A 101 -0.27 13.70 3.49
C MET A 101 -0.50 14.01 4.97
N ASP A 102 -0.65 15.29 5.30
CA ASP A 102 -0.82 15.74 6.69
C ASP A 102 -2.22 15.40 7.25
N PRO A 103 -3.34 15.66 6.52
CA PRO A 103 -4.66 15.16 6.88
C PRO A 103 -4.68 13.65 7.18
N PHE A 104 -4.09 12.84 6.29
CA PHE A 104 -4.04 11.39 6.48
C PHE A 104 -3.22 11.01 7.71
N ARG A 105 -2.05 11.63 7.90
CA ARG A 105 -1.20 11.37 9.07
C ARG A 105 -1.96 11.66 10.37
N ASN A 106 -2.68 12.78 10.43
CA ASN A 106 -3.45 13.17 11.60
C ASN A 106 -4.60 12.20 11.86
N ALA A 107 -5.37 11.84 10.82
CA ALA A 107 -6.48 10.90 10.91
C ALA A 107 -6.00 9.50 11.40
N MET A 108 -4.90 9.01 10.84
CA MET A 108 -4.31 7.73 11.25
C MET A 108 -3.73 7.78 12.67
N ALA A 109 -3.09 8.88 13.07
CA ALA A 109 -2.57 9.05 14.44
C ALA A 109 -3.70 9.14 15.47
N LYS A 110 -4.85 9.73 15.11
CA LYS A 110 -6.05 9.75 15.95
C LYS A 110 -6.62 8.33 16.14
N LYS A 111 -6.65 7.53 15.07
CA LYS A 111 -7.20 6.16 15.10
C LYS A 111 -6.25 5.13 15.71
N PHE A 112 -4.95 5.28 15.48
CA PHE A 112 -3.88 4.39 15.93
C PHE A 112 -2.80 5.21 16.65
N PRO A 113 -3.10 5.73 17.85
CA PRO A 113 -2.18 6.62 18.59
C PRO A 113 -0.88 5.94 19.02
N ASP A 114 -0.84 4.60 18.99
CA ASP A 114 0.34 3.81 19.30
C ASP A 114 1.32 3.70 18.11
N GLN A 115 0.94 4.18 16.92
CA GLN A 115 1.71 4.06 15.67
C GLN A 115 2.23 5.42 15.21
N GLN A 116 3.48 5.44 14.73
CA GLN A 116 4.05 6.63 14.09
C GLN A 116 3.94 6.53 12.58
N PHE A 117 3.29 7.48 11.93
CA PHE A 117 3.12 7.52 10.47
C PHE A 117 4.04 8.54 9.82
N ILE A 118 4.88 8.10 8.89
CA ILE A 118 5.88 8.94 8.20
C ILE A 118 5.77 8.74 6.69
N PHE A 119 5.65 9.83 5.95
CA PHE A 119 5.79 9.80 4.49
C PHE A 119 7.26 9.90 4.11
N ALA A 120 7.71 9.02 3.21
CA ALA A 120 9.08 9.02 2.72
C ALA A 120 9.16 8.67 1.23
N SER A 121 10.19 9.18 0.57
CA SER A 121 10.64 8.71 -0.72
C SER A 121 12.16 8.63 -0.74
N TRP A 122 12.70 7.56 -1.33
CA TRP A 122 14.13 7.46 -1.56
C TRP A 122 14.64 8.46 -2.61
N HIS A 123 13.75 9.04 -3.43
CA HIS A 123 14.08 10.13 -4.34
C HIS A 123 14.26 11.48 -3.62
N LYS A 124 13.79 11.60 -2.37
CA LYS A 124 13.92 12.81 -1.54
C LYS A 124 14.94 12.57 -0.42
N PRO A 125 16.21 13.03 -0.55
CA PRO A 125 17.26 12.77 0.45
C PRO A 125 16.93 13.26 1.86
N ARG A 126 16.10 14.32 1.98
CA ARG A 126 15.62 14.83 3.26
C ARG A 126 14.82 13.79 4.04
N ASP A 127 13.93 13.05 3.39
CA ASP A 127 13.11 12.04 4.05
C ASP A 127 13.96 10.91 4.62
N ILE A 128 14.94 10.45 3.84
CA ILE A 128 15.87 9.39 4.25
C ILE A 128 16.74 9.87 5.40
N ARG A 129 17.18 11.13 5.37
CA ARG A 129 17.93 11.76 6.47
C ARG A 129 17.09 11.85 7.74
N ASP A 130 15.82 12.25 7.62
CA ASP A 130 14.92 12.38 8.75
C ASP A 130 14.60 11.00 9.37
N LEU A 131 14.39 9.97 8.54
CA LEU A 131 14.22 8.59 9.01
C LEU A 131 15.49 8.04 9.67
N SER A 132 16.67 8.27 9.07
CA SER A 132 17.97 7.90 9.65
C SER A 132 18.18 8.59 11.01
N ARG A 133 17.91 9.90 11.11
CA ARG A 133 17.99 10.65 12.36
C ARG A 133 17.05 10.10 13.42
N ARG A 134 15.82 9.70 13.07
CA ARG A 134 14.88 9.08 14.02
C ARG A 134 15.41 7.77 14.59
N LEU A 135 15.97 6.91 13.75
CA LEU A 135 16.59 5.66 14.22
C LEU A 135 17.77 5.92 15.17
N VAL A 136 18.63 6.89 14.82
CA VAL A 136 19.74 7.34 15.69
C VAL A 136 19.21 7.89 17.02
N ASN A 137 18.18 8.73 17.00
CA ASN A 137 17.58 9.29 18.20
C ASN A 137 16.95 8.20 19.09
N ILE A 138 16.33 7.17 18.49
CA ILE A 138 15.84 6.01 19.24
C ILE A 138 17.01 5.28 19.90
N ALA A 139 18.08 4.97 19.16
CA ALA A 139 19.25 4.31 19.73
C ALA A 139 19.87 5.11 20.89
N GLN A 140 19.98 6.43 20.77
CA GLN A 140 20.53 7.30 21.83
C GLN A 140 19.68 7.32 23.11
N LYS A 141 18.37 7.08 23.03
CA LYS A 141 17.50 6.96 24.22
C LYS A 141 17.78 5.72 25.06
N TYR A 142 18.48 4.73 24.50
CA TYR A 142 18.80 3.47 25.16
C TYR A 142 20.33 3.24 25.18
N PRO A 143 21.10 4.05 25.91
CA PRO A 143 22.57 4.01 25.88
C PRO A 143 23.17 2.72 26.45
N LEU A 144 22.41 1.96 27.23
CA LEU A 144 22.83 0.64 27.73
C LEU A 144 22.73 -0.47 26.66
N ALA A 145 21.98 -0.22 25.57
CA ALA A 145 21.92 -1.15 24.46
C ALA A 145 23.19 -1.00 23.60
N THR A 146 23.85 -2.12 23.29
CA THR A 146 25.06 -2.12 22.47
C THR A 146 24.79 -1.73 21.01
N GLU A 147 23.53 -1.87 20.57
CA GLU A 147 23.09 -1.69 19.19
C GLU A 147 21.57 -1.60 19.12
N LEU A 148 21.06 -0.98 18.05
CA LEU A 148 19.64 -0.96 17.71
C LEU A 148 19.36 -1.89 16.53
N ASN A 149 18.45 -2.86 16.71
CA ASN A 149 18.07 -3.80 15.66
C ASN A 149 16.71 -3.43 15.03
N VAL A 150 16.74 -3.18 13.72
CA VAL A 150 15.59 -2.75 12.92
C VAL A 150 15.11 -3.88 12.02
N LEU A 151 13.83 -4.24 12.10
CA LEU A 151 13.21 -5.18 11.18
C LEU A 151 12.35 -4.40 10.18
N VAL A 152 12.64 -4.53 8.89
CA VAL A 152 11.81 -3.93 7.84
C VAL A 152 10.79 -4.95 7.36
N ILE A 153 9.50 -4.62 7.45
CA ILE A 153 8.38 -5.47 6.98
C ILE A 153 7.49 -4.70 6.01
N GLY A 154 6.62 -5.40 5.29
CA GLY A 154 5.65 -4.80 4.38
C GLY A 154 5.35 -5.71 3.18
N MET A 155 4.39 -5.30 2.36
CA MET A 155 4.03 -6.05 1.15
C MET A 155 5.19 -6.12 0.14
N PRO A 156 5.11 -7.00 -0.87
CA PRO A 156 6.04 -6.98 -2.00
C PRO A 156 6.03 -5.62 -2.72
N ASN A 157 7.17 -5.23 -3.29
CA ASN A 157 7.34 -4.01 -4.11
C ASN A 157 7.00 -2.64 -3.49
N VAL A 158 6.79 -2.59 -2.17
CA VAL A 158 6.69 -1.31 -1.42
C VAL A 158 8.04 -0.59 -1.28
N GLY A 159 9.16 -1.21 -1.67
CA GLY A 159 10.49 -0.56 -1.69
C GLY A 159 11.38 -0.82 -0.47
N LYS A 160 11.20 -1.94 0.26
CA LYS A 160 12.00 -2.31 1.45
C LYS A 160 13.51 -2.31 1.22
N SER A 161 13.98 -3.10 0.25
CA SER A 161 15.41 -3.22 -0.08
C SER A 161 15.98 -1.91 -0.63
N THR A 162 15.19 -1.14 -1.38
CA THR A 162 15.57 0.20 -1.87
C THR A 162 15.76 1.18 -0.72
N LEU A 163 14.82 1.22 0.23
CA LEU A 163 14.91 2.07 1.41
C LEU A 163 16.14 1.73 2.25
N LEU A 164 16.45 0.44 2.45
CA LEU A 164 17.62 0.02 3.23
C LEU A 164 18.94 0.44 2.58
N ASN A 165 19.06 0.30 1.26
CA ASN A 165 20.22 0.82 0.52
C ASN A 165 20.35 2.35 0.71
N ALA A 166 19.24 3.10 0.65
CA ALA A 166 19.23 4.54 0.84
C ALA A 166 19.62 4.95 2.28
N LEU A 167 19.06 4.29 3.29
CA LEU A 167 19.39 4.52 4.70
C LEU A 167 20.87 4.25 4.99
N ARG A 168 21.43 3.16 4.43
CA ARG A 168 22.86 2.84 4.57
C ARG A 168 23.75 3.94 3.98
N ASN A 169 23.45 4.37 2.76
CA ASN A 169 24.19 5.46 2.11
C ASN A 169 24.11 6.78 2.88
N MET A 170 23.03 7.00 3.63
CA MET A 170 22.84 8.21 4.43
C MET A 170 23.57 8.16 5.79
N GLY A 171 23.51 7.01 6.47
CA GLY A 171 24.02 6.86 7.83
C GLY A 171 25.50 6.45 7.94
N ILE A 172 26.12 5.99 6.85
CA ILE A 172 27.55 5.66 6.80
C ILE A 172 28.28 6.69 5.93
N LYS A 173 29.32 7.31 6.48
CA LYS A 173 30.15 8.27 5.74
C LYS A 173 30.87 7.58 4.57
N GLY A 174 30.85 8.21 3.40
CA GLY A 174 31.50 7.72 2.19
C GLY A 174 30.57 6.88 1.30
N ARG A 175 31.09 6.42 0.16
CA ARG A 175 30.32 5.62 -0.80
C ARG A 175 30.15 4.20 -0.27
N THR A 176 28.91 3.75 -0.08
CA THR A 176 28.65 2.35 0.25
C THR A 176 28.22 1.56 -0.99
N PRO A 177 28.71 0.33 -1.19
CA PRO A 177 28.24 -0.51 -2.29
C PRO A 177 26.77 -0.88 -2.08
N LYS A 178 26.02 -1.07 -3.17
CA LYS A 178 24.62 -1.50 -3.09
C LYS A 178 24.57 -2.88 -2.40
N ALA A 179 23.88 -2.96 -1.26
CA ALA A 179 23.87 -4.16 -0.42
C ALA A 179 22.83 -5.18 -0.91
N PHE A 180 21.69 -4.69 -1.38
CA PHE A 180 20.59 -5.52 -1.86
C PHE A 180 20.29 -5.24 -3.33
N GLN A 181 20.06 -6.30 -4.10
CA GLN A 181 19.47 -6.19 -5.42
C GLN A 181 18.03 -5.69 -5.31
N THR A 182 17.58 -4.90 -6.27
CA THR A 182 16.24 -4.30 -6.29
C THR A 182 15.64 -4.50 -7.67
N SER A 183 14.38 -4.95 -7.73
CA SER A 183 13.62 -5.13 -8.96
C SER A 183 12.18 -4.67 -8.74
N SER A 184 11.48 -4.34 -9.83
CA SER A 184 10.03 -4.18 -9.85
C SER A 184 9.29 -5.52 -9.81
N GLN A 185 9.99 -6.65 -9.92
CA GLN A 185 9.40 -7.99 -9.81
C GLN A 185 9.21 -8.39 -8.34
N PRO A 186 7.99 -8.74 -7.92
CA PRO A 186 7.73 -9.08 -6.54
C PRO A 186 8.26 -10.49 -6.21
N GLY A 187 8.71 -10.69 -4.97
CA GLY A 187 9.32 -11.96 -4.54
C GLY A 187 10.80 -12.11 -4.88
N LEU A 188 11.51 -11.02 -5.19
CA LEU A 188 12.97 -11.02 -5.33
C LEU A 188 13.68 -11.39 -4.01
N THR A 189 13.30 -10.74 -2.91
CA THR A 189 13.79 -11.08 -1.56
C THR A 189 13.02 -12.30 -1.06
N GLN A 190 13.62 -13.48 -1.17
CA GLN A 190 12.98 -14.77 -0.80
C GLN A 190 13.39 -15.30 0.58
N ALA A 191 14.46 -14.74 1.16
CA ALA A 191 14.94 -15.07 2.50
C ALA A 191 15.21 -13.79 3.29
N LEU A 192 15.25 -13.91 4.62
CA LEU A 192 15.74 -12.84 5.48
C LEU A 192 17.16 -12.49 5.07
N SER A 193 17.45 -11.20 4.91
CA SER A 193 18.78 -10.77 4.51
C SER A 193 19.80 -10.98 5.63
N THR A 194 21.07 -10.96 5.23
CA THR A 194 22.16 -10.72 6.17
C THR A 194 21.97 -9.38 6.86
N ARG A 195 22.54 -9.29 8.06
CA ARG A 195 22.53 -8.10 8.90
C ARG A 195 23.18 -6.91 8.17
N LEU A 196 22.43 -5.83 7.95
CA LEU A 196 22.92 -4.63 7.27
C LEU A 196 23.20 -3.51 8.28
N LYS A 197 24.42 -2.98 8.30
CA LYS A 197 24.74 -1.80 9.12
C LYS A 197 24.20 -0.53 8.47
N LEU A 198 23.44 0.26 9.22
CA LEU A 198 22.88 1.55 8.79
C LEU A 198 23.61 2.75 9.41
N SER A 199 24.12 2.61 10.63
CA SER A 199 24.87 3.65 11.34
C SER A 199 26.03 3.02 12.12
N VAL A 200 27.13 3.77 12.25
CA VAL A 200 28.33 3.37 13.00
C VAL A 200 28.33 3.92 14.42
N ASP A 201 27.70 5.06 14.66
CA ASP A 201 27.63 5.71 15.96
C ASP A 201 26.33 6.53 16.08
N PRO A 202 25.34 6.07 16.88
CA PRO A 202 25.28 4.77 17.55
C PRO A 202 25.14 3.63 16.53
N LEU A 203 25.45 2.39 16.96
CA LEU A 203 25.32 1.20 16.11
C LEU A 203 23.85 0.90 15.80
N VAL A 204 23.49 0.99 14.52
CA VAL A 204 22.15 0.63 14.04
C VAL A 204 22.28 -0.40 12.94
N TYR A 205 21.57 -1.52 13.08
CA TYR A 205 21.51 -2.58 12.09
C TYR A 205 20.07 -2.83 11.64
N ALA A 206 19.91 -3.28 10.40
CA ALA A 206 18.63 -3.63 9.83
C ALA A 206 18.64 -4.99 9.13
N PHE A 207 17.47 -5.61 9.10
CA PHE A 207 17.21 -6.85 8.38
C PHE A 207 16.12 -6.59 7.33
N ASP A 208 16.42 -6.92 6.07
CA ASP A 208 15.43 -6.92 4.99
C ASP A 208 14.64 -8.23 5.03
N SER A 209 13.32 -8.14 4.91
CA SER A 209 12.44 -9.29 4.90
C SER A 209 11.85 -9.54 3.51
N PRO A 210 11.50 -10.81 3.19
CA PRO A 210 10.56 -11.08 2.11
C PRO A 210 9.29 -10.25 2.27
N GLY A 211 8.80 -9.69 1.16
CA GLY A 211 7.49 -9.02 1.19
C GLY A 211 6.40 -10.02 1.54
N VAL A 212 5.55 -9.68 2.50
CA VAL A 212 4.42 -10.55 2.90
C VAL A 212 3.15 -9.99 2.31
N MET A 213 2.56 -10.72 1.38
CA MET A 213 1.24 -10.40 0.82
C MET A 213 0.13 -10.80 1.81
N LEU A 214 -1.09 -10.32 1.61
CA LEU A 214 -2.25 -10.94 2.27
C LEU A 214 -2.43 -12.37 1.69
N PRO A 215 -2.58 -13.41 2.53
CA PRO A 215 -2.82 -14.78 2.07
C PRO A 215 -4.18 -14.92 1.37
N PHE A 216 -5.11 -14.03 1.69
CA PHE A 216 -6.45 -13.99 1.17
C PHE A 216 -6.89 -12.54 0.95
N LEU A 217 -7.50 -12.27 -0.21
CA LEU A 217 -7.88 -10.92 -0.63
C LEU A 217 -9.36 -10.60 -0.38
N GLY A 218 -10.16 -11.57 0.10
CA GLY A 218 -11.61 -11.46 0.26
C GLY A 218 -12.37 -12.22 -0.83
N GLN A 219 -13.69 -12.28 -0.70
CA GLN A 219 -14.59 -12.88 -1.69
C GLN A 219 -15.32 -11.84 -2.55
N GLY A 220 -15.90 -12.30 -3.65
CA GLY A 220 -16.75 -11.50 -4.51
C GLY A 220 -16.05 -10.28 -5.10
N GLN A 221 -16.85 -9.24 -5.36
CA GLN A 221 -16.41 -8.02 -6.03
C GLN A 221 -15.35 -7.26 -5.21
N LYS A 222 -15.48 -7.22 -3.89
CA LYS A 222 -14.52 -6.55 -2.99
C LYS A 222 -13.14 -7.20 -3.04
N GLY A 223 -13.09 -8.52 -2.99
CA GLY A 223 -11.83 -9.25 -3.12
C GLY A 223 -11.17 -9.07 -4.48
N ALA A 224 -11.97 -9.09 -5.55
CA ALA A 224 -11.51 -8.81 -6.90
C ALA A 224 -10.92 -7.40 -7.01
N GLU A 225 -11.63 -6.39 -6.49
CA GLU A 225 -11.19 -4.99 -6.51
C GLU A 225 -9.89 -4.80 -5.72
N ARG A 226 -9.78 -5.40 -4.52
CA ARG A 226 -8.56 -5.38 -3.71
C ARG A 226 -7.37 -5.94 -4.50
N GLY A 227 -7.57 -7.07 -5.20
CA GLY A 227 -6.56 -7.69 -6.05
C GLY A 227 -6.12 -6.80 -7.22
N VAL A 228 -7.07 -6.18 -7.93
CA VAL A 228 -6.78 -5.25 -9.03
C VAL A 228 -6.03 -4.01 -8.54
N LYS A 229 -6.45 -3.40 -7.42
CA LYS A 229 -5.74 -2.27 -6.78
C LYS A 229 -4.28 -2.63 -6.50
N LEU A 230 -4.06 -3.78 -5.86
CA LEU A 230 -2.72 -4.28 -5.52
C LEU A 230 -1.88 -4.58 -6.77
N ALA A 231 -2.48 -5.13 -7.82
CA ALA A 231 -1.80 -5.38 -9.09
C ALA A 231 -1.38 -4.07 -9.78
N LEU A 232 -2.22 -3.02 -9.72
CA LEU A 232 -1.92 -1.71 -10.32
C LEU A 232 -0.71 -1.03 -9.67
N ILE A 233 -0.45 -1.23 -8.38
CA ILE A 233 0.77 -0.73 -7.71
C ILE A 233 1.98 -1.69 -7.79
N ALA A 234 1.88 -2.74 -8.59
CA ALA A 234 2.85 -3.83 -8.69
C ALA A 234 3.04 -4.64 -7.40
N GLY A 235 2.06 -4.71 -6.51
CA GLY A 235 2.13 -5.50 -5.26
C GLY A 235 2.03 -7.01 -5.48
N ILE A 236 1.56 -7.45 -6.65
CA ILE A 236 1.32 -8.85 -7.02
C ILE A 236 2.14 -9.20 -8.27
N LYS A 237 2.52 -10.48 -8.42
CA LYS A 237 3.32 -10.98 -9.56
C LYS A 237 2.68 -10.62 -10.91
N GLU A 238 3.51 -10.14 -11.83
CA GLU A 238 3.10 -9.85 -13.20
C GLU A 238 2.59 -11.11 -13.93
N GLY A 239 1.61 -10.93 -14.81
CA GLY A 239 0.94 -12.02 -15.53
C GLY A 239 -0.14 -12.77 -14.73
N LEU A 240 -0.34 -12.46 -13.44
CA LEU A 240 -1.50 -12.99 -12.68
C LEU A 240 -2.82 -12.30 -13.03
N TYR A 241 -2.72 -11.10 -13.60
CA TYR A 241 -3.83 -10.29 -14.06
C TYR A 241 -3.57 -9.92 -15.51
N ASP A 242 -4.63 -9.95 -16.30
CA ASP A 242 -4.61 -9.45 -17.67
C ASP A 242 -4.43 -7.92 -17.66
N MET A 243 -3.54 -7.42 -18.54
CA MET A 243 -3.19 -6.00 -18.55
C MET A 243 -4.34 -5.13 -19.06
N GLU A 244 -5.17 -5.64 -19.99
CA GLU A 244 -6.34 -4.91 -20.48
C GLU A 244 -7.39 -4.81 -19.37
N ALA A 245 -7.62 -5.87 -18.60
CA ALA A 245 -8.49 -5.81 -17.42
C ALA A 245 -8.01 -4.80 -16.35
N LEU A 246 -6.69 -4.75 -16.08
CA LEU A 246 -6.12 -3.74 -15.19
C LEU A 246 -6.29 -2.32 -15.75
N ALA A 247 -6.05 -2.14 -17.05
CA ALA A 247 -6.25 -0.87 -17.75
C ALA A 247 -7.72 -0.42 -17.72
N GLY A 248 -8.66 -1.35 -17.89
CA GLY A 248 -10.10 -1.08 -17.80
C GLY A 248 -10.52 -0.57 -16.43
N TYR A 249 -10.08 -1.23 -15.35
CA TYR A 249 -10.36 -0.71 -14.00
C TYR A 249 -9.67 0.62 -13.72
N LEU A 250 -8.43 0.82 -14.20
CA LEU A 250 -7.73 2.09 -14.05
C LEU A 250 -8.46 3.23 -14.79
N LEU A 251 -8.89 2.99 -16.04
CA LEU A 251 -9.68 3.94 -16.83
C LEU A 251 -10.99 4.30 -16.10
N TYR A 252 -11.72 3.30 -15.61
CA TYR A 252 -12.90 3.47 -14.77
C TYR A 252 -12.60 4.38 -13.57
N ARG A 253 -11.55 4.08 -12.79
CA ARG A 253 -11.21 4.85 -11.60
C ARG A 253 -10.86 6.30 -11.90
N LEU A 254 -10.11 6.56 -12.96
CA LEU A 254 -9.75 7.93 -13.34
C LEU A 254 -10.98 8.73 -13.79
N ASN A 255 -11.89 8.11 -14.53
CA ASN A 255 -13.16 8.73 -14.91
C ASN A 255 -14.05 9.02 -13.69
N VAL A 256 -14.13 8.10 -12.72
CA VAL A 256 -14.90 8.32 -11.47
C VAL A 256 -14.35 9.50 -10.66
N LEU A 257 -13.02 9.62 -10.58
CA LEU A 257 -12.37 10.73 -9.86
C LEU A 257 -12.49 12.07 -10.59
N ASN A 258 -12.57 12.06 -11.92
CA ASN A 258 -12.76 13.27 -12.71
C ASN A 258 -13.44 12.94 -14.04
N PRO A 259 -14.77 13.11 -14.15
CA PRO A 259 -15.53 12.74 -15.35
C PRO A 259 -15.42 13.75 -16.50
N ILE A 260 -14.75 14.89 -16.28
CA ILE A 260 -14.69 16.03 -17.21
C ILE A 260 -13.34 16.07 -17.91
N SER A 261 -12.26 16.03 -17.12
CA SER A 261 -10.89 16.09 -17.60
C SER A 261 -10.00 15.12 -16.83
N PRO A 262 -10.26 13.81 -16.92
CA PRO A 262 -9.44 12.81 -16.24
C PRO A 262 -7.99 12.87 -16.70
N ALA A 263 -7.06 12.60 -15.77
CA ALA A 263 -5.63 12.80 -15.99
C ALA A 263 -5.03 11.99 -17.17
N TYR A 264 -5.67 10.92 -17.61
CA TYR A 264 -5.19 10.16 -18.77
C TYR A 264 -5.34 10.94 -20.10
N LEU A 265 -6.14 12.01 -20.16
CA LEU A 265 -6.32 12.78 -21.39
C LEU A 265 -5.01 13.42 -21.88
N GLU A 266 -4.06 13.71 -21.00
CA GLU A 266 -2.72 14.19 -21.35
C GLU A 266 -1.93 13.17 -22.19
N LEU A 267 -2.30 11.88 -22.11
CA LEU A 267 -1.74 10.81 -22.92
C LEU A 267 -2.34 10.73 -24.32
N LEU A 268 -3.39 11.48 -24.63
CA LEU A 268 -4.13 11.42 -25.89
C LEU A 268 -3.92 12.71 -26.71
N PRO A 269 -4.25 12.72 -28.02
CA PRO A 269 -4.29 13.94 -28.82
C PRO A 269 -5.11 15.05 -28.17
N GLU A 270 -4.66 16.30 -28.31
CA GLU A 270 -5.40 17.45 -27.78
C GLU A 270 -6.81 17.50 -28.36
N GLY A 271 -7.79 17.83 -27.52
CA GLY A 271 -9.21 17.85 -27.89
C GLY A 271 -9.91 16.49 -27.84
N THR A 272 -9.21 15.39 -27.52
CA THR A 272 -9.85 14.09 -27.32
C THR A 272 -10.82 14.15 -26.13
N PRO A 273 -12.11 13.80 -26.28
CA PRO A 273 -13.04 13.77 -25.16
C PRO A 273 -12.76 12.57 -24.23
N PRO A 274 -13.14 12.64 -22.94
CA PRO A 274 -13.07 11.48 -22.05
C PRO A 274 -13.97 10.34 -22.56
N THR A 275 -13.57 9.10 -22.29
CA THR A 275 -14.28 7.90 -22.73
C THR A 275 -14.31 6.83 -21.64
N THR A 276 -15.39 6.05 -21.61
CA THR A 276 -15.51 4.83 -20.80
C THR A 276 -15.19 3.57 -21.60
N ASP A 277 -15.06 3.68 -22.92
CA ASP A 277 -14.77 2.57 -23.81
C ASP A 277 -13.26 2.28 -23.85
N LEU A 278 -12.89 1.08 -23.37
CA LEU A 278 -11.49 0.68 -23.22
C LEU A 278 -10.80 0.54 -24.58
N GLU A 279 -11.49 -0.02 -25.57
CA GLU A 279 -10.92 -0.27 -26.90
C GLU A 279 -10.62 1.05 -27.62
N THR A 280 -11.57 2.00 -27.58
CA THR A 280 -11.38 3.36 -28.10
C THR A 280 -10.21 4.06 -27.41
N PHE A 281 -10.13 3.98 -26.07
CA PHE A 281 -9.05 4.58 -25.31
C PHE A 281 -7.68 3.99 -25.68
N LEU A 282 -7.54 2.67 -25.65
CA LEU A 282 -6.28 1.99 -25.93
C LEU A 282 -5.88 2.13 -27.40
N GLY A 283 -6.83 2.15 -28.33
CA GLY A 283 -6.59 2.41 -29.75
C GLY A 283 -6.04 3.81 -29.99
N ALA A 284 -6.64 4.84 -29.37
CA ALA A 284 -6.16 6.22 -29.46
C ALA A 284 -4.76 6.37 -28.85
N LEU A 285 -4.51 5.75 -27.69
CA LEU A 285 -3.21 5.74 -27.04
C LEU A 285 -2.15 5.03 -27.90
N ALA A 286 -2.49 3.85 -28.45
CA ALA A 286 -1.62 3.09 -29.33
C ALA A 286 -1.27 3.88 -30.59
N GLY A 287 -2.25 4.53 -31.22
CA GLY A 287 -2.07 5.39 -32.38
C GLY A 287 -1.11 6.55 -32.12
N ARG A 288 -1.33 7.30 -31.02
CA ARG A 288 -0.45 8.42 -30.64
C ARG A 288 0.98 7.96 -30.35
N MET A 289 1.14 6.80 -29.70
CA MET A 289 2.44 6.28 -29.29
C MET A 289 3.14 5.45 -30.37
N GLY A 290 2.54 5.29 -31.55
CA GLY A 290 3.09 4.47 -32.64
C GLY A 290 3.19 2.98 -32.28
N MET A 291 2.30 2.47 -31.44
CA MET A 291 2.27 1.07 -31.02
C MET A 291 1.43 0.28 -32.02
N VAL A 292 2.09 -0.32 -33.02
CA VAL A 292 1.42 -0.98 -34.15
C VAL A 292 1.97 -2.39 -34.34
N LYS A 293 1.09 -3.36 -34.61
CA LYS A 293 1.41 -4.74 -34.98
C LYS A 293 1.61 -4.88 -36.49
N ARG A 294 1.95 -6.08 -36.95
CA ARG A 294 1.95 -6.40 -38.39
C ARG A 294 0.54 -6.18 -38.96
N GLY A 295 0.45 -5.60 -40.15
CA GLY A 295 -0.84 -5.28 -40.79
C GLY A 295 -1.41 -3.90 -40.43
N ALA A 296 -0.63 -3.02 -39.79
CA ALA A 296 -1.06 -1.68 -39.36
C ALA A 296 -2.15 -1.65 -38.28
N GLU A 297 -2.36 -2.76 -37.57
CA GLU A 297 -3.31 -2.84 -36.45
C GLU A 297 -2.72 -2.27 -35.16
N PRO A 298 -3.49 -1.51 -34.36
CA PRO A 298 -3.04 -1.01 -33.05
C PRO A 298 -2.64 -2.14 -32.09
N ASP A 299 -1.52 -1.97 -31.38
CA ASP A 299 -1.07 -2.91 -30.35
C ASP A 299 -1.69 -2.59 -28.98
N ILE A 300 -2.92 -3.07 -28.78
CA ILE A 300 -3.74 -2.84 -27.59
C ILE A 300 -3.04 -3.31 -26.30
N LEU A 301 -2.45 -4.51 -26.31
CA LEU A 301 -1.78 -5.08 -25.14
C LEU A 301 -0.56 -4.23 -24.71
N ARG A 302 0.20 -3.71 -25.68
CA ARG A 302 1.33 -2.82 -25.41
C ARG A 302 0.86 -1.47 -24.88
N ALA A 303 -0.24 -0.93 -25.40
CA ALA A 303 -0.86 0.29 -24.89
C ALA A 303 -1.38 0.12 -23.45
N ALA A 304 -2.04 -1.00 -23.14
CA ALA A 304 -2.50 -1.32 -21.79
C ALA A 304 -1.33 -1.42 -20.80
N SER A 305 -0.26 -2.12 -21.19
CA SER A 305 0.96 -2.25 -20.39
C SER A 305 1.62 -0.88 -20.15
N TYR A 306 1.67 -0.03 -21.18
CA TYR A 306 2.16 1.33 -21.06
C TYR A 306 1.31 2.15 -20.08
N PHE A 307 -0.02 2.07 -20.19
CA PHE A 307 -0.93 2.85 -19.34
C PHE A 307 -0.82 2.47 -17.87
N VAL A 308 -0.73 1.18 -17.57
CA VAL A 308 -0.49 0.70 -16.20
C VAL A 308 0.88 1.15 -15.67
N ARG A 309 1.91 1.17 -16.53
CA ARG A 309 3.23 1.70 -16.15
C ARG A 309 3.18 3.20 -15.89
N TRP A 310 2.53 3.97 -16.74
CA TRP A 310 2.31 5.40 -16.56
C TRP A 310 1.67 5.71 -15.21
N TRP A 311 0.62 4.98 -14.83
CA TRP A 311 0.01 5.09 -13.49
C TRP A 311 1.02 4.83 -12.36
N ARG A 312 1.89 3.83 -12.55
CA ARG A 312 2.87 3.43 -11.54
C ARG A 312 3.96 4.48 -11.31
N GLU A 313 4.23 5.32 -12.31
CA GLU A 313 5.36 6.25 -12.34
C GLU A 313 4.96 7.71 -12.14
N GLU A 314 3.83 8.16 -12.68
CA GLU A 314 3.42 9.57 -12.62
C GLU A 314 1.90 9.78 -12.58
N GLY A 315 1.11 8.92 -13.23
CA GLY A 315 -0.33 9.10 -13.40
C GLY A 315 -1.11 9.20 -12.08
N GLY A 316 -0.66 8.53 -11.02
CA GLY A 316 -1.27 8.64 -9.69
C GLY A 316 -1.20 10.04 -9.09
N LEU A 317 -0.08 10.74 -9.27
CA LEU A 317 0.09 12.10 -8.79
C LEU A 317 -0.75 13.08 -9.62
N LEU A 318 -0.74 12.92 -10.95
CA LEU A 318 -1.51 13.76 -11.88
C LEU A 318 -3.02 13.66 -11.59
N ALA A 319 -3.53 12.43 -11.44
CA ALA A 319 -4.93 12.17 -11.12
C ALA A 319 -5.37 12.90 -9.84
N ALA A 320 -4.62 12.73 -8.74
CA ALA A 320 -4.97 13.32 -7.46
C ALA A 320 -4.74 14.84 -7.39
N SER A 321 -3.83 15.39 -8.22
CA SER A 321 -3.60 16.83 -8.31
C SER A 321 -4.68 17.54 -9.12
N SER A 322 -5.15 16.92 -10.21
CA SER A 322 -6.22 17.47 -11.07
C SER A 322 -7.57 17.55 -10.36
N ALA A 323 -7.88 16.59 -9.47
CA ALA A 323 -9.13 16.55 -8.72
C ALA A 323 -9.32 17.77 -7.79
N LEU A 324 -8.23 18.32 -7.24
CA LEU A 324 -8.29 19.48 -6.36
C LEU A 324 -8.41 20.81 -7.14
N GLN A 325 -7.80 20.90 -8.33
CA GLN A 325 -7.85 22.11 -9.17
C GLN A 325 -9.27 22.45 -9.65
N LEU A 326 -10.12 21.43 -9.81
CA LEU A 326 -11.54 21.65 -10.09
C LEU A 326 -12.23 22.45 -8.97
N SER A 327 -11.78 22.33 -7.71
CA SER A 327 -12.38 22.99 -6.54
C SER A 327 -12.17 24.51 -6.48
N GLY A 328 -11.13 25.05 -7.12
CA GLY A 328 -10.74 26.45 -6.91
C GLY A 328 -11.38 27.47 -7.86
N LYS A 329 -11.83 27.08 -9.07
CA LYS A 329 -12.30 28.07 -10.07
C LYS A 329 -13.54 27.67 -10.89
N ASN A 330 -13.88 26.38 -11.01
CA ASN A 330 -14.91 25.91 -11.95
C ASN A 330 -16.06 25.08 -11.34
N ILE A 331 -16.13 24.87 -10.01
CA ILE A 331 -17.28 24.14 -9.42
C ILE A 331 -18.58 24.93 -9.56
N ARG A 332 -18.54 26.27 -9.55
CA ARG A 332 -19.77 27.09 -9.63
C ARG A 332 -20.54 26.91 -10.95
N SER A 333 -19.90 26.40 -12.00
CA SER A 333 -20.55 26.09 -13.29
C SER A 333 -21.01 24.64 -13.42
N LEU A 334 -20.74 23.79 -12.41
CA LEU A 334 -21.18 22.40 -12.37
C LEU A 334 -22.38 22.29 -11.42
N GLU A 335 -23.55 21.98 -11.96
CA GLU A 335 -24.78 21.79 -11.17
C GLU A 335 -24.78 20.51 -10.31
N GLY A 336 -23.69 19.74 -10.28
CA GLY A 336 -23.58 18.42 -9.62
C GLY A 336 -22.44 18.31 -8.60
N SER A 337 -22.46 17.25 -7.78
CA SER A 337 -21.36 16.90 -6.87
C SER A 337 -20.09 16.52 -7.65
N VAL A 338 -18.92 16.90 -7.13
CA VAL A 338 -17.62 16.53 -7.68
C VAL A 338 -17.00 15.46 -6.80
N THR A 339 -16.57 14.36 -7.41
CA THR A 339 -15.80 13.33 -6.69
C THR A 339 -14.36 13.80 -6.50
N GLN A 340 -13.85 13.68 -5.28
CA GLN A 340 -12.43 13.84 -4.99
C GLN A 340 -11.88 12.54 -4.39
N GLY A 341 -10.57 12.38 -4.42
CA GLY A 341 -9.94 11.20 -3.85
C GLY A 341 -8.43 11.20 -3.89
N TRP A 342 -7.85 10.17 -3.30
CA TRP A 342 -6.42 9.89 -3.29
C TRP A 342 -6.19 8.41 -3.53
N GLY A 343 -5.47 8.13 -4.62
CA GLY A 343 -5.05 6.77 -4.96
C GLY A 343 -6.28 5.94 -5.28
N PHE A 344 -6.38 4.74 -4.70
CA PHE A 344 -7.59 3.92 -4.84
C PHE A 344 -8.38 3.70 -3.55
N ASP A 345 -7.86 4.15 -2.41
CA ASP A 345 -8.43 3.91 -1.08
C ASP A 345 -9.33 5.05 -0.59
N PHE A 346 -9.12 6.26 -1.09
CA PHE A 346 -9.86 7.44 -0.67
C PHE A 346 -10.70 7.99 -1.80
N GLN A 347 -12.00 8.15 -1.53
CA GLN A 347 -12.96 8.76 -2.43
C GLN A 347 -14.10 9.37 -1.61
N TRP A 348 -14.51 10.58 -1.93
CA TRP A 348 -15.70 11.22 -1.36
C TRP A 348 -16.32 12.19 -2.37
N GLU A 349 -17.61 12.46 -2.20
CA GLU A 349 -18.31 13.48 -2.97
C GLU A 349 -18.19 14.84 -2.27
N VAL A 350 -18.07 15.88 -3.08
CA VAL A 350 -18.06 17.28 -2.67
C VAL A 350 -19.25 17.96 -3.30
N SER A 351 -20.18 18.44 -2.47
CA SER A 351 -21.35 19.18 -2.97
C SER A 351 -20.96 20.60 -3.41
N PRO A 352 -21.72 21.23 -4.35
CA PRO A 352 -21.50 22.63 -4.72
C PRO A 352 -21.64 23.61 -3.56
N GLN A 353 -22.39 23.26 -2.50
CA GLN A 353 -22.56 24.07 -1.30
C GLN A 353 -21.32 24.01 -0.40
N GLU A 354 -20.59 22.89 -0.43
CA GLU A 354 -19.29 22.70 0.23
C GLU A 354 -18.12 23.19 -0.63
N SER A 355 -18.36 23.72 -1.83
CA SER A 355 -17.34 24.12 -2.81
C SER A 355 -16.63 25.46 -2.51
N GLY A 356 -16.70 25.95 -1.26
CA GLY A 356 -15.87 27.05 -0.79
C GLY A 356 -14.37 26.70 -0.77
N ASP A 357 -13.54 27.57 -0.19
CA ASP A 357 -12.10 27.28 0.00
C ASP A 357 -11.95 26.01 0.87
N TRP A 358 -11.71 24.86 0.22
CA TRP A 358 -11.50 23.59 0.90
C TRP A 358 -10.27 23.69 1.79
N THR A 359 -10.50 23.79 3.10
CA THR A 359 -9.42 23.80 4.08
C THR A 359 -8.89 22.39 4.31
N GLN A 360 -7.66 22.31 4.84
CA GLN A 360 -7.03 21.07 5.25
C GLN A 360 -7.89 20.27 6.25
N GLU A 361 -8.70 20.94 7.07
CA GLU A 361 -9.59 20.34 8.06
C GLU A 361 -10.75 19.57 7.41
N HIS A 362 -11.33 20.10 6.33
CA HIS A 362 -12.39 19.41 5.59
C HIS A 362 -11.88 18.10 4.99
N VAL A 363 -10.69 18.15 4.38
CA VAL A 363 -10.00 16.97 3.85
C VAL A 363 -9.74 15.96 4.97
N GLN A 364 -9.24 16.42 6.11
CA GLN A 364 -8.97 15.53 7.25
C GLN A 364 -10.24 14.82 7.72
N ARG A 365 -11.35 15.52 7.88
CA ARG A 365 -12.64 14.92 8.27
C ARG A 365 -13.07 13.83 7.29
N LYS A 366 -13.00 14.10 5.97
CA LYS A 366 -13.33 13.10 4.95
C LYS A 366 -12.41 11.89 4.98
N MET A 367 -11.12 12.09 5.25
CA MET A 367 -10.19 10.98 5.43
C MET A 367 -10.50 10.16 6.69
N GLU A 368 -10.87 10.81 7.79
CA GLU A 368 -11.31 10.12 9.02
C GLU A 368 -12.53 9.25 8.74
N GLU A 369 -13.55 9.76 8.04
CA GLU A 369 -14.73 9.00 7.59
C GLU A 369 -14.32 7.76 6.78
N CYS A 370 -13.50 7.92 5.73
CA CYS A 370 -13.03 6.79 4.91
C CYS A 370 -12.23 5.75 5.71
N ILE A 371 -11.39 6.19 6.66
CA ILE A 371 -10.60 5.30 7.52
C ILE A 371 -11.52 4.51 8.45
N GLU A 372 -12.52 5.15 9.05
CA GLU A 372 -13.48 4.49 9.92
C GLU A 372 -14.29 3.44 9.17
N ASP A 373 -14.81 3.79 7.99
CA ASP A 373 -15.54 2.85 7.13
C ASP A 373 -14.69 1.64 6.76
N TYR A 374 -13.43 1.87 6.35
CA TYR A 374 -12.50 0.78 6.00
C TYR A 374 -12.24 -0.16 7.19
N ILE A 375 -12.10 0.38 8.40
CA ILE A 375 -11.84 -0.42 9.61
C ILE A 375 -13.08 -1.21 9.98
N LEU A 376 -14.26 -0.59 10.01
CA LEU A 376 -15.52 -1.27 10.29
C LEU A 376 -15.79 -2.39 9.29
N GLU A 377 -15.54 -2.14 8.01
CA GLU A 377 -15.64 -3.15 6.96
C GLU A 377 -14.64 -4.29 7.16
N SER A 378 -13.37 -3.95 7.43
CA SER A 378 -12.32 -4.93 7.71
C SER A 378 -12.67 -5.84 8.89
N GLU A 379 -13.18 -5.27 9.99
CA GLU A 379 -13.62 -6.04 11.15
C GLU A 379 -14.83 -6.94 10.85
N ARG A 380 -15.77 -6.47 10.00
CA ARG A 380 -16.89 -7.30 9.54
C ARG A 380 -16.38 -8.48 8.71
N GLU A 381 -15.43 -8.24 7.80
CA GLU A 381 -14.78 -9.29 7.00
C GLU A 381 -14.03 -10.31 7.85
N ASP A 382 -13.39 -9.88 8.95
CA ASP A 382 -12.64 -10.77 9.85
C ASP A 382 -13.57 -11.61 10.74
N ARG A 383 -14.77 -11.09 11.06
CA ARG A 383 -15.82 -11.83 11.80
C ARG A 383 -16.61 -12.80 10.92
N ASP A 384 -16.65 -12.57 9.61
CA ASP A 384 -17.38 -13.42 8.68
C ASP A 384 -16.65 -14.77 8.49
N GLU A 385 -17.15 -15.80 9.16
CA GLU A 385 -16.64 -17.18 9.04
C GLU A 385 -16.76 -17.74 7.61
N SER A 386 -17.61 -17.16 6.76
CA SER A 386 -17.69 -17.54 5.35
C SER A 386 -16.50 -16.98 4.54
N ASN A 387 -15.87 -15.89 5.00
CA ASN A 387 -14.77 -15.17 4.35
C ASN A 387 -13.39 -15.80 4.62
N ILE A 388 -13.35 -17.12 4.55
CA ILE A 388 -12.17 -17.94 4.79
C ILE A 388 -11.66 -18.47 3.44
N SER A 389 -10.34 -18.43 3.21
CA SER A 389 -9.73 -18.96 1.98
C SER A 389 -10.01 -20.46 1.82
N ALA A 390 -10.04 -20.96 0.58
CA ALA A 390 -10.22 -22.39 0.29
C ALA A 390 -9.18 -23.28 1.02
N THR A 391 -7.96 -22.77 1.19
CA THR A 391 -6.88 -23.44 1.93
C THR A 391 -7.16 -23.52 3.43
N GLN A 392 -7.67 -22.44 4.03
CA GLN A 392 -8.07 -22.43 5.44
C GLN A 392 -9.28 -23.33 5.68
N ARG A 393 -10.27 -23.35 4.77
CA ARG A 393 -11.40 -24.30 4.81
C ARG A 393 -10.92 -25.76 4.79
N LYS A 394 -10.01 -26.10 3.86
CA LYS A 394 -9.38 -27.44 3.81
C LYS A 394 -8.63 -27.79 5.10
N LYS A 395 -7.94 -26.82 5.71
CA LYS A 395 -7.21 -27.02 6.98
C LYS A 395 -8.17 -27.23 8.16
N GLN A 396 -9.26 -26.48 8.25
CA GLN A 396 -10.31 -26.68 9.26
C GLN A 396 -10.92 -28.07 9.13
N LEU A 397 -11.32 -28.48 7.93
CA LEU A 397 -11.83 -29.83 7.65
C LEU A 397 -10.83 -30.92 8.07
N SER A 398 -9.54 -30.74 7.78
CA SER A 398 -8.49 -31.68 8.19
C SER A 398 -8.29 -31.74 9.71
N ILE A 399 -8.39 -30.60 10.41
CA ILE A 399 -8.30 -30.54 11.88
C ILE A 399 -9.51 -31.21 12.50
N GLU A 400 -10.71 -30.95 11.99
CA GLU A 400 -11.95 -31.59 12.43
C GLU A 400 -11.92 -33.11 12.20
N GLU A 401 -11.45 -33.57 11.05
CA GLU A 401 -11.24 -35.00 10.79
C GLU A 401 -10.27 -35.61 11.80
N LYS A 402 -9.14 -34.95 12.09
CA LYS A 402 -8.17 -35.44 13.08
C LYS A 402 -8.77 -35.47 14.49
N ALA A 403 -9.56 -34.46 14.86
CA ALA A 403 -10.27 -34.41 16.14
C ALA A 403 -11.32 -35.54 16.25
N LYS A 404 -12.12 -35.76 15.20
CA LYS A 404 -13.09 -36.86 15.09
C LYS A 404 -12.40 -38.23 15.20
N ARG A 405 -11.26 -38.42 14.53
CA ARG A 405 -10.45 -39.65 14.63
C ARG A 405 -9.93 -39.88 16.05
N LYS A 406 -9.46 -38.82 16.73
CA LYS A 406 -8.97 -38.88 18.11
C LYS A 406 -10.09 -39.22 19.10
N LEU A 407 -11.28 -38.63 18.94
CA LEU A 407 -12.48 -38.96 19.73
C LEU A 407 -12.95 -40.40 19.52
N LYS A 408 -12.90 -40.91 18.28
CA LYS A 408 -13.23 -42.31 17.98
C LYS A 408 -12.24 -43.29 18.61
N HIS A 409 -10.97 -42.91 18.73
CA HIS A 409 -9.95 -43.70 19.41
C HIS A 409 -10.07 -43.66 20.95
N LEU A 410 -10.59 -42.58 21.54
CA LEU A 410 -10.83 -42.49 22.98
C LEU A 410 -12.09 -43.24 23.45
N ARG A 411 -13.01 -43.54 22.52
CA ARG A 411 -14.25 -44.30 22.78
C ARG A 411 -14.11 -45.81 22.58
N ARG A 412 -12.95 -46.26 22.12
CA ARG A 412 -12.54 -47.67 22.04
C ARG A 412 -11.55 -47.92 23.16
#